data_AF-A0A760DQ24-F1
#
_entry.id   AF-A0A760DQ24-F1
#
_cell.length_a   1.000
_cell.length_b   1.000
_cell.length_c   1.000
_cell.angle_alpha   90.00
_cell.angle_beta   90.00
_cell.angle_gamma   90.00
#
_symmetry.space_group_name_H-M   'P 1'
#
loop_
_entity.id
_entity.type
_entity.pdbx_description
1 polymer ?
#
loop_
_entity_poly.entity_id
_entity_poly.type
_entity_poly.pdbx_seq_one_letter_code
_entity_poly.pdbx_strand_id
1 'polypeptide(L)'
;MSSIDKQALLKIAESVDREEWDVLDNGDDEYQVIVSGSLERGATYRSYRPVANEIPEREIAAFIAAFNPSTLLALLDENIQLQREKDATEAVALALRDDMRQSREKLEAAERRIAEHCKVLNSLAAVARRYLPDYDEHPEIQAADELLDSAAGIGVKQQEDIVDSDVGSRNQPGMVVAVHIGAGDFVKVKGQVFEVEETDFDDHDVTLWFVGGNALKCSAGCPVEVVSAPVAAGIKVKGD
;
A
#
# COMPACT_ATOMS: atom_id res chain seq x y z
N MET A 1 18.32 -2.62 7.07
CA MET A 1 18.25 -4.04 7.49
C MET A 1 19.10 -4.20 8.74
N SER A 2 18.63 -4.93 9.74
CA SER A 2 19.36 -5.15 10.99
C SER A 2 20.72 -5.80 10.73
N SER A 3 21.79 -5.33 11.39
CA SER A 3 23.15 -5.87 11.28
C SER A 3 23.35 -7.22 12.01
N ILE A 4 22.27 -7.80 12.54
CA ILE A 4 22.32 -9.01 13.34
C ILE A 4 22.53 -10.23 12.45
N ASP A 5 23.58 -11.01 12.72
CA ASP A 5 23.82 -12.29 12.06
C ASP A 5 22.89 -13.37 12.64
N LYS A 6 21.74 -13.56 11.99
CA LYS A 6 20.73 -14.56 12.38
C LYS A 6 21.25 -16.00 12.28
N GLN A 7 22.20 -16.27 11.38
CA GLN A 7 22.79 -17.60 11.21
C GLN A 7 23.73 -17.95 12.36
N ALA A 8 24.49 -16.96 12.85
CA ALA A 8 25.28 -17.13 14.06
C ALA A 8 24.40 -17.41 15.29
N LEU A 9 23.29 -16.66 15.45
CA LEU A 9 22.34 -16.88 16.54
C LEU A 9 21.67 -18.26 16.47
N LEU A 10 21.27 -18.71 15.29
CA LEU A 10 20.67 -20.02 15.10
C LEU A 10 21.64 -21.14 15.52
N LYS A 11 22.90 -21.09 15.09
CA LYS A 11 23.92 -22.07 15.47
C LYS A 11 24.16 -22.13 16.98
N ILE A 12 24.20 -20.97 17.63
CA ILE A 12 24.36 -20.92 19.10
C ILE A 12 23.14 -21.56 19.76
N ALA A 13 21.93 -21.18 19.35
CA ALA A 13 20.70 -21.69 19.94
C ALA A 13 20.51 -23.21 19.71
N GLU A 14 20.91 -23.73 18.54
CA GLU A 14 20.90 -25.18 18.25
C GLU A 14 21.94 -25.97 19.05
N SER A 15 23.03 -25.32 19.49
CA SER A 15 24.08 -25.97 20.28
C SER A 15 23.73 -26.15 21.76
N VAL A 16 22.67 -25.49 22.23
CA VAL A 16 22.21 -25.52 23.62
C VAL A 16 20.96 -26.40 23.72
N ASP A 17 20.84 -27.13 24.83
CA ASP A 17 19.64 -27.92 25.12
C ASP A 17 18.40 -27.01 25.19
N ARG A 18 17.30 -27.44 24.55
CA ARG A 18 16.05 -26.67 24.42
C ARG A 18 15.18 -26.73 25.68
N GLU A 19 15.82 -26.76 26.83
CA GLU A 19 15.13 -26.81 28.11
C GLU A 19 14.48 -25.45 28.41
N GLU A 20 13.28 -25.50 28.99
CA GLU A 20 12.64 -24.31 29.54
C GLU A 20 13.36 -23.88 30.82
N TRP A 21 13.34 -22.58 31.10
CA TRP A 21 14.03 -21.98 32.23
C TRP A 21 13.04 -21.27 33.14
N ASP A 22 13.27 -21.37 34.45
CA ASP A 22 12.47 -20.73 35.50
C ASP A 22 13.33 -19.80 36.35
N VAL A 23 12.68 -18.79 36.93
CA VAL A 23 13.30 -17.93 37.95
C VAL A 23 13.19 -18.62 39.32
N LEU A 24 14.33 -18.80 39.97
CA LEU A 24 14.43 -19.25 41.34
C LEU A 24 14.62 -18.05 42.27
N ASP A 25 13.67 -17.88 43.18
CA ASP A 25 13.79 -16.98 44.33
C ASP A 25 14.33 -17.78 45.53
N ASN A 26 15.49 -17.35 46.02
CA ASN A 26 16.17 -17.95 47.17
C ASN A 26 15.84 -17.24 48.50
N GLY A 27 15.15 -16.10 48.46
CA GLY A 27 14.80 -15.30 49.63
C GLY A 27 15.95 -14.43 50.16
N ASP A 28 17.06 -14.35 49.42
CA ASP A 28 18.15 -13.40 49.57
C ASP A 28 18.04 -12.28 48.51
N ASP A 29 19.00 -11.35 48.48
CA ASP A 29 19.01 -10.22 47.54
C ASP A 29 19.42 -10.64 46.10
N GLU A 30 19.44 -11.94 45.78
CA GLU A 30 19.93 -12.47 44.51
C GLU A 30 18.97 -13.52 43.89
N TYR A 31 18.60 -13.29 42.64
CA TYR A 31 17.81 -14.22 41.84
C TYR A 31 18.70 -15.16 41.02
N GLN A 32 18.16 -16.33 40.69
CA GLN A 32 18.83 -17.31 39.84
C GLN A 32 17.90 -17.75 38.72
N VAL A 33 18.47 -18.12 37.58
CA VAL A 33 17.74 -18.80 36.51
C VAL A 33 18.17 -20.26 36.53
N ILE A 34 17.20 -21.15 36.58
CA ILE A 34 17.41 -22.60 36.63
C ILE A 34 16.67 -23.29 35.51
N VAL A 35 17.07 -24.52 35.20
CA VAL A 35 16.28 -25.36 34.30
C VAL A 35 14.94 -25.68 34.96
N SER A 36 13.85 -25.46 34.23
CA SER A 36 12.49 -25.76 34.67
C SER A 36 12.34 -27.20 35.12
N GLY A 37 11.67 -27.40 36.26
CA GLY A 37 11.48 -28.72 36.86
C GLY A 37 12.73 -29.37 37.48
N SER A 38 13.91 -28.72 37.43
CA SER A 38 15.13 -29.27 38.06
C SER A 38 15.19 -29.08 39.58
N LEU A 39 14.31 -28.26 40.14
CA LEU A 39 14.33 -27.92 41.57
C LEU A 39 13.79 -29.07 42.44
N GLU A 40 14.69 -29.67 43.21
CA GLU A 40 14.35 -30.62 44.27
C GLU A 40 14.55 -29.97 45.64
N ARG A 41 13.57 -30.12 46.53
CA ARG A 41 13.63 -29.64 47.91
C ARG A 41 13.52 -30.81 48.88
N GLY A 42 14.59 -31.04 49.64
CA GLY A 42 14.59 -31.92 50.81
C GLY A 42 14.44 -31.14 52.12
N ALA A 43 14.36 -31.86 53.25
CA ALA A 43 14.24 -31.23 54.56
C ALA A 43 15.44 -30.36 54.96
N THR A 44 16.63 -30.66 54.42
CA THR A 44 17.90 -29.99 54.75
C THR A 44 18.71 -29.60 53.51
N TYR A 45 18.20 -29.83 52.31
CA TYR A 45 18.94 -29.59 51.08
C TYR A 45 18.03 -29.07 49.97
N ARG A 46 18.66 -28.40 49.01
CA ARG A 46 18.08 -27.98 47.74
C ARG A 46 19.06 -28.36 46.65
N SER A 47 18.56 -28.94 45.57
CA SER A 47 19.34 -29.23 44.36
C SER A 47 18.58 -28.73 43.14
N TYR A 48 19.31 -28.22 42.16
CA TYR A 48 18.79 -27.69 40.90
C TYR A 48 19.94 -27.59 39.89
N ARG A 49 19.59 -27.41 38.61
CA ARG A 49 20.56 -27.14 37.55
C ARG A 49 20.60 -25.63 37.26
N PRO A 50 21.67 -24.91 37.66
CA PRO A 50 21.77 -23.48 37.45
C PRO A 50 22.09 -23.15 35.98
N VAL A 51 21.45 -22.11 35.46
CA VAL A 51 21.73 -21.50 34.15
C VAL A 51 22.50 -20.19 34.33
N ALA A 52 22.03 -19.35 35.25
CA ALA A 52 22.67 -18.09 35.62
C ALA A 52 22.45 -17.81 37.12
N ASN A 53 23.47 -17.29 37.78
CA ASN A 53 23.48 -17.00 39.22
C ASN A 53 23.72 -15.51 39.47
N GLU A 54 23.52 -15.07 40.72
CA GLU A 54 23.88 -13.73 41.20
C GLU A 54 23.18 -12.61 40.39
N ILE A 55 21.90 -12.80 40.06
CA ILE A 55 21.14 -11.82 39.28
C ILE A 55 20.46 -10.83 40.26
N PRO A 56 20.81 -9.53 40.24
CA PRO A 56 20.35 -8.58 41.26
C PRO A 56 18.86 -8.22 41.14
N GLU A 57 18.31 -8.28 39.92
CA GLU A 57 16.93 -7.85 39.64
C GLU A 57 16.08 -9.01 39.14
N ARG A 58 14.88 -9.14 39.70
CA ARG A 58 13.92 -10.18 39.31
C ARG A 58 13.52 -10.05 37.85
N GLU A 59 13.38 -8.82 37.37
CA GLU A 59 13.00 -8.51 35.99
C GLU A 59 14.03 -9.04 35.00
N ILE A 60 15.33 -8.91 35.32
CA ILE A 60 16.42 -9.44 34.49
C ILE A 60 16.40 -10.97 34.50
N ALA A 61 16.21 -11.60 35.66
CA ALA A 61 16.10 -13.06 35.76
C ALA A 61 14.90 -13.58 34.95
N ALA A 62 13.75 -12.90 35.06
CA ALA A 62 12.54 -13.24 34.30
C ALA A 62 12.73 -13.06 32.80
N PHE A 63 13.42 -12.00 32.37
CA PHE A 63 13.77 -11.80 30.97
C PHE A 63 14.65 -12.93 30.44
N ILE A 64 15.72 -13.30 31.16
CA ILE A 64 16.62 -14.40 30.77
C ILE A 64 15.84 -15.72 30.68
N ALA A 65 14.98 -16.02 31.67
CA ALA A 65 14.17 -17.23 31.69
C ALA A 65 13.19 -17.31 30.50
N ALA A 66 12.56 -16.18 30.14
CA ALA A 66 11.64 -16.09 29.00
C ALA A 66 12.36 -16.29 27.65
N PHE A 67 13.59 -15.79 27.53
CA PHE A 67 14.43 -15.93 26.33
C PHE A 67 15.33 -17.17 26.37
N ASN A 68 14.77 -18.30 26.78
CA ASN A 68 15.45 -19.59 26.69
C ASN A 68 15.69 -20.00 25.20
N PRO A 69 16.59 -20.97 24.94
CA PRO A 69 16.92 -21.41 23.57
C PRO A 69 15.72 -21.90 22.77
N SER A 70 14.72 -22.51 23.41
CA SER A 70 13.49 -22.98 22.76
C SER A 70 12.68 -21.81 22.21
N THR A 71 12.44 -20.78 23.02
CA THR A 71 11.75 -19.54 22.63
C THR A 71 12.50 -18.83 21.50
N LEU A 72 13.83 -18.71 21.60
CA LEU A 72 14.64 -18.04 20.57
C LEU A 72 14.55 -18.76 19.22
N LEU A 73 14.61 -20.09 19.21
CA LEU A 73 14.50 -20.88 17.98
C LEU A 73 13.10 -20.74 17.36
N ALA A 74 12.05 -20.77 18.17
CA ALA A 74 10.68 -20.55 17.69
C ALA A 74 10.52 -19.17 17.02
N LEU A 75 11.06 -18.12 17.64
CA LEU A 75 11.03 -16.76 17.08
C LEU A 75 11.88 -16.62 15.80
N LEU A 76 13.01 -17.33 15.71
CA LEU A 76 13.84 -17.34 14.50
C LEU A 76 13.13 -18.07 13.36
N ASP A 77 12.49 -19.21 13.63
CA ASP A 77 11.71 -19.97 12.66
C ASP A 77 10.54 -19.14 12.13
N GLU A 78 9.77 -18.49 13.02
CA GLU A 78 8.70 -17.57 12.64
C GLU A 78 9.24 -16.42 11.78
N ASN A 79 10.38 -15.82 12.15
CA ASN A 79 10.97 -14.75 11.36
C ASN A 79 11.41 -15.20 9.96
N ILE A 80 11.99 -16.40 9.85
CA ILE A 80 12.38 -16.99 8.57
C ILE A 80 11.14 -17.29 7.72
N GLN A 81 10.06 -17.80 8.33
CA GLN A 81 8.79 -18.03 7.66
C GLN A 81 8.19 -16.72 7.14
N LEU A 82 8.11 -15.69 7.99
CA LEU A 82 7.61 -14.37 7.60
C LEU A 82 8.42 -13.75 6.45
N GLN A 83 9.74 -13.94 6.43
CA GLN A 83 10.57 -13.48 5.33
C GLN A 83 10.21 -14.19 4.02
N ARG A 84 10.01 -15.52 4.06
CA ARG A 84 9.60 -16.30 2.89
C ARG A 84 8.21 -15.89 2.38
N GLU A 85 7.26 -15.69 3.29
CA GLU A 85 5.90 -15.25 2.95
C GLU A 85 5.89 -13.84 2.36
N LYS A 86 6.72 -12.93 2.90
CA LYS A 86 6.94 -11.60 2.33
C LYS A 86 7.46 -11.70 0.90
N ASP A 87 8.53 -12.47 0.68
CA ASP A 87 9.15 -12.62 -0.64
C ASP A 87 8.16 -13.25 -1.65
N ALA A 88 7.36 -14.22 -1.21
CA ALA A 88 6.30 -14.82 -2.03
C ALA A 88 5.18 -13.81 -2.37
N THR A 89 4.77 -13.00 -1.41
CA THR A 89 3.75 -11.96 -1.62
C THR A 89 4.24 -10.89 -2.59
N GLU A 90 5.51 -10.49 -2.46
CA GLU A 90 6.16 -9.53 -3.38
C GLU A 90 6.23 -10.09 -4.80
N ALA A 91 6.58 -11.38 -4.97
CA ALA A 91 6.58 -12.04 -6.26
C ALA A 91 5.18 -12.08 -6.91
N VAL A 92 4.13 -12.37 -6.12
CA VAL A 92 2.73 -12.35 -6.61
C VAL A 92 2.30 -10.93 -6.99
N ALA A 93 2.69 -9.91 -6.22
CA ALA A 93 2.37 -8.52 -6.53
C ALA A 93 3.05 -8.04 -7.82
N LEU A 94 4.29 -8.48 -8.08
CA LEU A 94 4.99 -8.21 -9.34
C LEU A 94 4.29 -8.88 -10.52
N ALA A 95 3.93 -10.16 -10.40
CA ALA A 95 3.21 -10.88 -11.45
C ALA A 95 1.86 -10.22 -11.77
N LEU A 96 1.10 -9.82 -10.75
CA LEU A 96 -0.18 -9.12 -10.94
C LEU A 96 0.01 -7.77 -11.64
N ARG A 97 1.06 -7.01 -11.28
CA ARG A 97 1.39 -5.75 -11.95
C ARG A 97 1.69 -5.95 -13.43
N ASP A 98 2.45 -6.99 -13.77
CA ASP A 98 2.77 -7.30 -15.15
C ASP A 98 1.54 -7.76 -15.94
N ASP A 99 0.67 -8.58 -15.34
CA ASP A 99 -0.61 -8.99 -15.94
C ASP A 99 -1.55 -7.80 -16.19
N MET A 100 -1.62 -6.85 -15.24
CA MET A 100 -2.39 -5.61 -15.40
C MET A 100 -1.82 -4.75 -16.53
N ARG A 101 -0.50 -4.61 -16.61
CA ARG A 101 0.17 -3.89 -17.71
C ARG A 101 -0.16 -4.52 -19.06
N GLN A 102 -0.01 -5.84 -19.17
CA GLN A 102 -0.31 -6.55 -20.42
C GLN A 102 -1.79 -6.42 -20.81
N SER A 103 -2.70 -6.45 -19.83
CA SER A 103 -4.13 -6.25 -20.07
C SER A 103 -4.43 -4.85 -20.59
N ARG A 104 -3.73 -3.83 -20.05
CA ARG A 104 -3.85 -2.43 -20.49
C ARG A 104 -3.33 -2.25 -21.93
N GLU A 105 -2.18 -2.86 -22.26
CA GLU A 105 -1.65 -2.84 -23.63
C GLU A 105 -2.60 -3.50 -24.64
N LYS A 106 -3.23 -4.63 -24.27
CA LYS A 106 -4.24 -5.29 -25.10
C LYS A 106 -5.48 -4.42 -25.28
N LEU A 107 -5.91 -3.72 -24.23
CA LEU A 107 -7.04 -2.79 -24.28
C LEU A 107 -6.73 -1.63 -25.22
N GLU A 108 -5.59 -0.96 -25.07
CA GLU A 108 -5.16 0.13 -25.95
C GLU A 108 -5.06 -0.32 -27.42
N ALA A 109 -4.54 -1.53 -27.67
CA ALA A 109 -4.48 -2.10 -29.01
C ALA A 109 -5.88 -2.36 -29.59
N ALA A 110 -6.84 -2.82 -28.78
CA ALA A 110 -8.22 -3.00 -29.19
C ALA A 110 -8.91 -1.67 -29.49
N GLU A 111 -8.73 -0.67 -28.63
CA GLU A 111 -9.24 0.70 -28.81
C GLU A 111 -8.72 1.32 -30.11
N ARG A 112 -7.41 1.20 -30.39
CA ARG A 112 -6.82 1.66 -31.66
C ARG A 112 -7.46 0.98 -32.88
N ARG A 113 -7.71 -0.32 -32.80
CA ARG A 113 -8.37 -1.07 -33.89
C ARG A 113 -9.81 -0.63 -34.08
N ILE A 114 -10.55 -0.38 -32.99
CA ILE A 114 -11.92 0.15 -33.04
C ILE A 114 -11.92 1.54 -33.69
N ALA A 115 -11.01 2.43 -33.28
CA ALA A 115 -10.88 3.77 -33.87
C ALA A 115 -10.61 3.71 -35.38
N GLU A 116 -9.72 2.83 -35.83
CA GLU A 116 -9.45 2.66 -37.26
C GLU A 116 -10.67 2.08 -38.01
N HIS A 117 -11.38 1.11 -37.43
CA HIS A 117 -12.63 0.59 -38.00
C HIS A 117 -13.70 1.70 -38.12
N CYS A 118 -13.87 2.53 -37.09
CA CYS A 118 -14.79 3.67 -37.11
C CYS A 118 -14.43 4.66 -38.23
N LYS A 119 -13.14 4.93 -38.44
CA LYS A 119 -12.66 5.79 -39.53
C LYS A 119 -13.02 5.22 -40.91
N VAL A 120 -12.82 3.91 -41.12
CA VAL A 120 -13.19 3.22 -42.36
C VAL A 120 -14.71 3.30 -42.57
N LEU A 121 -15.51 3.01 -41.54
CA LEU A 121 -16.98 3.08 -41.61
C LEU A 121 -17.47 4.48 -41.95
N ASN A 122 -16.93 5.52 -41.31
CA ASN A 122 -17.25 6.91 -41.61
C ASN A 122 -16.93 7.27 -43.07
N SER A 123 -15.79 6.80 -43.60
CA SER A 123 -15.45 7.03 -45.01
C SER A 123 -16.42 6.33 -45.96
N LEU A 124 -16.88 5.11 -45.62
CA LEU A 124 -17.84 4.35 -46.42
C LEU A 124 -19.22 4.99 -46.37
N ALA A 125 -19.68 5.42 -45.21
CA ALA A 125 -20.93 6.16 -45.03
C ALA A 125 -20.94 7.45 -45.86
N ALA A 126 -19.83 8.20 -45.86
CA ALA A 126 -19.69 9.39 -46.70
C ALA A 126 -19.81 9.09 -48.21
N VAL A 127 -19.24 7.97 -48.67
CA VAL A 127 -19.42 7.51 -50.06
C VAL A 127 -20.87 7.09 -50.31
N ALA A 128 -21.50 6.35 -49.41
CA ALA A 128 -22.87 5.86 -49.56
C ALA A 128 -23.90 7.00 -49.64
N ARG A 129 -23.79 8.02 -48.79
CA ARG A 129 -24.62 9.24 -48.84
C ARG A 129 -24.59 9.96 -50.20
N ARG A 130 -23.51 9.80 -50.98
CA ARG A 130 -23.43 10.38 -52.33
C ARG A 130 -24.30 9.65 -53.36
N TYR A 131 -24.57 8.36 -53.15
CA TYR A 131 -25.24 7.50 -54.12
C TYR A 131 -26.63 7.04 -53.66
N LEU A 132 -26.98 7.22 -52.38
CA LEU A 132 -28.27 6.86 -51.82
C LEU A 132 -28.93 8.09 -51.16
N PRO A 133 -29.96 8.69 -51.79
CA PRO A 133 -30.63 9.91 -51.29
C PRO A 133 -31.32 9.76 -49.94
N ASP A 134 -31.84 8.57 -49.63
CA ASP A 134 -32.61 8.29 -48.41
C ASP A 134 -31.75 7.57 -47.34
N TYR A 135 -30.43 7.66 -47.44
CA TYR A 135 -29.48 6.95 -46.56
C TYR A 135 -29.74 7.20 -45.07
N ASP A 136 -29.96 8.46 -44.69
CA ASP A 136 -30.19 8.83 -43.28
C ASP A 136 -31.61 8.52 -42.78
N GLU A 137 -32.53 8.10 -43.67
CA GLU A 137 -33.92 7.75 -43.33
C GLU A 137 -34.09 6.27 -42.97
N HIS A 138 -33.06 5.44 -43.19
CA HIS A 138 -33.09 4.04 -42.82
C HIS A 138 -32.91 3.84 -41.32
N PRO A 139 -33.85 3.17 -40.63
CA PRO A 139 -33.78 2.98 -39.17
C PRO A 139 -32.56 2.15 -38.74
N GLU A 140 -32.07 1.23 -39.58
CA GLU A 140 -30.86 0.47 -39.30
C GLU A 140 -29.59 1.32 -39.38
N ILE A 141 -29.58 2.38 -40.20
CA ILE A 141 -28.46 3.31 -40.35
C ILE A 141 -28.43 4.27 -39.16
N GLN A 142 -29.58 4.80 -38.75
CA GLN A 142 -29.69 5.62 -37.54
C GLN A 142 -29.22 4.87 -36.30
N ALA A 143 -29.64 3.61 -36.15
CA ALA A 143 -29.19 2.75 -35.05
C ALA A 143 -27.67 2.48 -35.08
N ALA A 144 -27.08 2.35 -36.28
CA ALA A 144 -25.64 2.14 -36.42
C ALA A 144 -24.83 3.40 -36.11
N ASP A 145 -25.29 4.58 -36.55
CA ASP A 145 -24.65 5.87 -36.26
C ASP A 145 -24.71 6.19 -34.75
N GLU A 146 -25.85 5.96 -34.09
CA GLU A 146 -25.98 6.09 -32.63
C GLU A 146 -25.02 5.16 -31.86
N LEU A 147 -24.85 3.92 -32.33
CA LEU A 147 -23.89 2.98 -31.75
C LEU A 147 -22.44 3.43 -31.96
N LEU A 148 -22.09 3.95 -33.13
CA LEU A 148 -20.76 4.48 -33.42
C LEU A 148 -20.42 5.70 -32.57
N ASP A 149 -21.36 6.62 -32.39
CA ASP A 149 -21.20 7.79 -31.53
C ASP A 149 -21.06 7.39 -30.06
N SER A 150 -21.85 6.40 -29.61
CA SER A 150 -21.73 5.86 -28.25
C SER A 150 -20.38 5.18 -28.00
N ALA A 151 -19.84 4.46 -29.00
CA ALA A 151 -18.54 3.80 -28.93
C ALA A 151 -17.37 4.79 -29.00
N ALA A 152 -17.50 5.89 -29.75
CA ALA A 152 -16.54 7.00 -29.77
C ALA A 152 -16.51 7.77 -28.44
N GLY A 153 -17.62 7.78 -27.70
CA GLY A 153 -17.73 8.31 -26.33
C GLY A 153 -17.06 7.44 -25.26
N ILE A 154 -16.73 6.17 -25.56
CA ILE A 154 -15.86 5.31 -24.73
C ILE A 154 -14.39 5.58 -25.08
N GLY A 155 -14.03 6.85 -25.28
CA GLY A 155 -12.67 7.26 -25.00
C GLY A 155 -12.47 7.07 -23.51
N VAL A 156 -11.88 5.95 -23.10
CA VAL A 156 -11.09 5.94 -21.86
C VAL A 156 -10.14 7.10 -22.11
N LYS A 157 -10.42 8.26 -21.49
CA LYS A 157 -9.42 9.32 -21.36
C LYS A 157 -8.19 8.55 -20.96
N GLN A 158 -7.16 8.55 -21.80
CA GLN A 158 -5.88 8.00 -21.43
C GLN A 158 -5.70 8.53 -20.02
N GLN A 159 -5.68 7.63 -19.05
CA GLN A 159 -5.11 7.97 -17.79
C GLN A 159 -3.64 8.12 -18.17
N GLU A 160 -3.35 9.30 -18.73
CA GLU A 160 -2.02 9.81 -18.98
C GLU A 160 -1.28 9.43 -17.74
N ASP A 161 -0.19 8.73 -17.99
CA ASP A 161 0.65 8.13 -16.98
C ASP A 161 0.55 8.99 -15.73
N ILE A 162 -0.07 8.42 -14.67
CA ILE A 162 0.39 8.77 -13.33
C ILE A 162 1.78 8.15 -13.30
N VAL A 163 2.70 8.83 -14.00
CA VAL A 163 4.11 8.77 -13.81
C VAL A 163 4.24 8.91 -12.32
N ASP A 164 4.97 7.96 -11.77
CA ASP A 164 5.56 7.96 -10.46
C ASP A 164 6.18 9.35 -10.17
N SER A 165 5.37 10.33 -9.80
CA SER A 165 5.82 11.66 -9.41
C SER A 165 5.87 11.63 -7.89
N ASP A 166 7.00 11.14 -7.40
CA ASP A 166 7.57 11.41 -6.09
C ASP A 166 6.54 11.78 -5.01
N VAL A 167 6.16 10.77 -4.22
CA VAL A 167 5.55 10.97 -2.89
C VAL A 167 6.42 11.87 -1.99
N GLY A 168 7.66 12.20 -2.39
CA GLY A 168 8.58 13.12 -1.74
C GLY A 168 8.32 14.63 -1.96
N SER A 169 7.41 15.05 -2.85
CA SER A 169 7.15 16.47 -3.14
C SER A 169 5.84 17.02 -2.57
N ARG A 170 5.02 16.19 -1.91
CA ARG A 170 3.71 16.61 -1.38
C ARG A 170 3.85 17.53 -0.18
N ASN A 171 2.98 18.53 -0.11
CA ASN A 171 2.91 19.40 1.06
C ASN A 171 2.46 18.60 2.29
N GLN A 172 3.09 18.87 3.44
CA GLN A 172 2.64 18.28 4.70
C GLN A 172 1.28 18.89 5.12
N PRO A 173 0.43 18.12 5.82
CA PRO A 173 -0.86 18.63 6.30
C PRO A 173 -0.69 19.90 7.15
N GLY A 174 -1.47 20.93 6.84
CA GLY A 174 -1.36 22.24 7.45
C GLY A 174 -1.83 23.35 6.54
N MET A 175 -1.69 24.59 7.00
CA MET A 175 -2.03 25.77 6.21
C MET A 175 -0.89 26.07 5.25
N VAL A 176 -1.13 25.91 3.95
CA VAL A 176 -0.16 26.16 2.88
C VAL A 176 -0.67 27.31 2.02
N VAL A 177 0.24 28.18 1.62
CA VAL A 177 -0.10 29.29 0.73
C VAL A 177 -0.44 28.74 -0.66
N ALA A 178 -1.54 29.20 -1.26
CA ALA A 178 -2.10 28.65 -2.49
C ALA A 178 -1.08 28.50 -3.64
N VAL A 179 -0.13 29.44 -3.79
CA VAL A 179 0.92 29.38 -4.82
C VAL A 179 1.87 28.19 -4.67
N HIS A 180 1.94 27.58 -3.49
CA HIS A 180 2.79 26.42 -3.21
C HIS A 180 2.03 25.09 -3.30
N ILE A 181 0.74 25.11 -3.64
CA ILE A 181 -0.09 23.92 -3.77
C ILE A 181 -0.01 23.41 -5.19
N GLY A 182 0.42 22.16 -5.35
CA GLY A 182 0.62 21.53 -6.64
C GLY A 182 -0.37 20.41 -6.93
N ALA A 183 -0.34 19.92 -8.16
CA ALA A 183 -1.06 18.72 -8.55
C ALA A 183 -0.71 17.55 -7.61
N GLY A 184 -1.73 16.80 -7.18
CA GLY A 184 -1.60 15.68 -6.24
C GLY A 184 -1.63 16.06 -4.75
N ASP A 185 -1.71 17.35 -4.38
CA ASP A 185 -2.02 17.76 -3.02
C ASP A 185 -3.52 17.59 -2.74
N PHE A 186 -3.87 17.27 -1.49
CA PHE A 186 -5.26 17.22 -1.03
C PHE A 186 -5.56 18.46 -0.22
N VAL A 187 -6.57 19.22 -0.61
CA VAL A 187 -6.98 20.44 0.09
C VAL A 187 -8.38 20.34 0.63
N LYS A 188 -8.63 20.99 1.76
CA LYS A 188 -9.96 21.06 2.37
C LYS A 188 -10.61 22.41 2.10
N VAL A 189 -11.68 22.39 1.31
CA VAL A 189 -12.46 23.57 0.95
C VAL A 189 -13.88 23.39 1.45
N LYS A 190 -14.35 24.31 2.31
CA LYS A 190 -15.72 24.29 2.88
C LYS A 190 -16.10 22.94 3.53
N GLY A 191 -15.13 22.25 4.12
CA GLY A 191 -15.34 20.97 4.81
C GLY A 191 -15.28 19.72 3.93
N GLN A 192 -15.07 19.87 2.62
CA GLN A 192 -14.86 18.77 1.67
C GLN A 192 -13.40 18.71 1.26
N VAL A 193 -12.88 17.49 1.04
CA VAL A 193 -11.50 17.26 0.60
C VAL A 193 -11.49 17.05 -0.91
N PHE A 194 -10.60 17.76 -1.59
CA PHE A 194 -10.41 17.69 -3.04
C PHE A 194 -8.95 17.41 -3.35
N GLU A 195 -8.69 16.56 -4.34
CA GLU A 195 -7.36 16.38 -4.94
C GLU A 195 -7.17 17.45 -6.01
N VAL A 196 -6.04 18.14 -5.96
CA VAL A 196 -5.66 19.15 -6.97
C VAL A 196 -5.17 18.43 -8.22
N GLU A 197 -5.83 18.68 -9.34
CA GLU A 197 -5.48 18.16 -10.67
C GLU A 197 -4.48 19.09 -11.36
N GLU A 198 -4.70 20.40 -11.27
CA GLU A 198 -3.86 21.42 -11.92
C GLU A 198 -3.87 22.73 -11.11
N THR A 199 -2.75 23.44 -11.10
CA THR A 199 -2.62 24.77 -10.49
C THR A 199 -2.20 25.77 -11.56
N ASP A 200 -2.99 26.83 -11.73
CA ASP A 200 -2.70 27.92 -12.66
C ASP A 200 -2.49 29.24 -11.88
N PHE A 201 -1.50 30.04 -12.27
CA PHE A 201 -1.11 31.27 -11.60
C PHE A 201 -1.06 32.44 -12.58
N ASP A 202 -1.95 33.41 -12.38
CA ASP A 202 -2.07 34.61 -13.22
C ASP A 202 -1.92 35.86 -12.36
N ASP A 203 -0.80 36.58 -12.54
CA ASP A 203 -0.34 37.90 -12.04
C ASP A 203 -0.70 38.36 -10.60
N HIS A 204 -1.75 37.87 -9.93
CA HIS A 204 -2.12 38.11 -8.53
C HIS A 204 -3.00 36.98 -7.92
N ASP A 205 -3.53 36.06 -8.73
CA ASP A 205 -4.46 34.99 -8.30
C ASP A 205 -3.92 33.58 -8.62
N VAL A 206 -4.32 32.60 -7.82
CA VAL A 206 -4.10 31.17 -8.03
C VAL A 206 -5.45 30.49 -8.27
N THR A 207 -5.52 29.67 -9.30
CA THR A 207 -6.66 28.78 -9.58
C THR A 207 -6.22 27.33 -9.38
N LEU A 208 -6.82 26.65 -8.41
CA LEU A 208 -6.67 25.22 -8.18
C LEU A 208 -7.84 24.49 -8.84
N TRP A 209 -7.55 23.67 -9.85
CA TRP A 209 -8.52 22.76 -10.47
C TRP A 209 -8.52 21.43 -9.72
N PHE A 210 -9.71 20.92 -9.40
CA PHE A 210 -9.87 19.69 -8.64
C PHE A 210 -10.36 18.55 -9.51
N VAL A 211 -9.93 17.34 -9.16
CA VAL A 211 -10.45 16.09 -9.74
C VAL A 211 -11.96 16.06 -9.53
N GLY A 212 -12.72 16.03 -10.63
CA GLY A 212 -14.19 16.14 -10.63
C GLY A 212 -14.75 17.48 -11.11
N GLY A 213 -13.90 18.40 -11.58
CA GLY A 213 -14.29 19.59 -12.34
C GLY A 213 -14.65 20.83 -11.50
N ASN A 214 -14.44 20.78 -10.18
CA ASN A 214 -14.56 21.97 -9.32
C ASN A 214 -13.26 22.78 -9.34
N ALA A 215 -13.33 24.07 -9.04
CA ALA A 215 -12.14 24.91 -8.91
C ALA A 215 -12.22 25.86 -7.71
N LEU A 216 -11.06 26.16 -7.12
CA LEU A 216 -10.88 27.22 -6.13
C LEU A 216 -10.00 28.32 -6.73
N LYS A 217 -10.57 29.51 -6.88
CA LYS A 217 -9.81 30.72 -7.22
C LYS A 217 -9.62 31.57 -5.97
N CYS A 218 -8.38 31.94 -5.67
CA CYS A 218 -8.03 32.77 -4.52
C CYS A 218 -6.77 33.60 -4.80
N SER A 219 -6.45 34.55 -3.93
CA SER A 219 -5.23 35.35 -4.09
C SER A 219 -3.98 34.49 -3.88
N ALA A 220 -2.86 34.88 -4.48
CA ALA A 220 -1.57 34.16 -4.38
C ALA A 220 -1.17 33.81 -2.94
N GLY A 221 -1.45 34.72 -2.00
CA GLY A 221 -1.13 34.61 -0.58
C GLY A 221 -2.20 33.90 0.27
N CYS A 222 -3.26 33.36 -0.33
CA CYS A 222 -4.37 32.77 0.41
C CYS A 222 -3.92 31.47 1.11
N PRO A 223 -4.08 31.35 2.44
CA PRO A 223 -3.77 30.10 3.13
C PRO A 223 -4.90 29.09 2.87
N VAL A 224 -4.54 27.93 2.34
CA VAL A 224 -5.44 26.81 2.06
C VAL A 224 -5.00 25.63 2.92
N GLU A 225 -5.97 24.95 3.53
CA GLU A 225 -5.70 23.79 4.38
C GLU A 225 -5.37 22.58 3.50
N VAL A 226 -4.11 22.16 3.50
CA VAL A 226 -3.64 20.89 2.92
C VAL A 226 -3.86 19.79 3.95
N VAL A 227 -4.35 18.64 3.51
CA VAL A 227 -4.64 17.47 4.33
C VAL A 227 -3.93 16.24 3.76
N SER A 228 -3.78 15.20 4.58
CA SER A 228 -3.30 13.90 4.06
C SER A 228 -4.31 13.31 3.09
N ALA A 229 -3.82 12.52 2.13
CA ALA A 229 -4.67 11.73 1.24
C ALA A 229 -5.74 10.98 2.05
N PRO A 230 -7.03 11.07 1.67
CA PRO A 230 -8.08 10.36 2.36
C PRO A 230 -7.81 8.86 2.25
N VAL A 231 -7.68 8.18 3.39
CA VAL A 231 -7.65 6.71 3.42
C VAL A 231 -8.99 6.25 2.87
N ALA A 232 -8.98 5.57 1.72
CA ALA A 232 -10.19 5.04 1.11
C ALA A 232 -10.96 4.22 2.16
N ALA A 233 -12.08 4.76 2.62
CA ALA A 233 -12.93 4.08 3.59
C ALA A 233 -13.47 2.80 2.92
N GLY A 234 -13.07 1.67 3.51
CA GLY A 234 -13.40 0.29 3.17
C GLY A 234 -14.54 0.04 2.17
N ILE A 235 -14.19 -0.67 1.10
CA ILE A 235 -15.13 -1.45 0.29
C ILE A 235 -15.90 -2.37 1.24
N LYS A 236 -17.16 -2.03 1.49
CA LYS A 236 -18.09 -2.89 2.23
C LYS A 236 -18.56 -3.96 1.25
N VAL A 237 -17.92 -5.13 1.29
CA VAL A 237 -18.42 -6.33 0.59
C VAL A 237 -19.75 -6.68 1.25
N LYS A 238 -20.85 -6.44 0.54
CA LYS A 238 -22.19 -6.84 0.98
C LYS A 238 -22.35 -8.30 0.58
N GLY A 239 -22.18 -9.21 1.54
CA GLY A 239 -22.69 -10.57 1.43
C GLY A 239 -24.20 -10.54 1.62
N ASP A 240 -24.90 -11.14 0.67
CA ASP A 240 -25.99 -12.10 0.86
C ASP A 240 -26.17 -12.86 -0.47
#